data_AF-A0A6C0DYP9-F1
#
_entry.id   AF-A0A6C0DYP9-F1
#
_cell.length_a   1.000
_cell.length_b   1.000
_cell.length_c   1.000
_cell.angle_alpha   90.00
_cell.angle_beta   90.00
_cell.angle_gamma   90.00
#
_symmetry.space_group_name_H-M   'P 1'
#
loop_
_entity.id
_entity.type
_entity.pdbx_description
1 polymer ?
#
loop_
_entity_poly.entity_id
_entity_poly.type
_entity_poly.pdbx_seq_one_letter_code
_entity_poly.pdbx_strand_id
1 'polypeptide(L)'
;MKLIILLILILIFIIIIRLNYKSLNLEKHKNSSSLYAHFSEIDSYNYFIFPRLLFTHPQKFLVKKGESIYIPKKWWHWIKTTKKTFAINFWFNNKNNINNPFILTNPIINIDINSLDNENVTVWNSLNNDSEKNNFKVFYNSKKDNKYIITLDNYDLGMSNSNIKNKLKPYIKFPENDKINVNNEYDYNVWISSGKHDTGLHYDDEDGLLTVIEGIKEIIMFPPSDSKYLYPYDVKYKWINKESRKFKYNSYTDIGLVSGISSSMLLYETCKNNVRVLSNISKLYEKFDKKKLIWGFKKNKDIYRWEIYLYTLDENIRITSWDIDSSSYNISNVEHYYYKYDKEYINEIISLPFWGCGKYKKDNVLYDESKIFVIDTYKSFYENYDNYMKKLEFENIKDKFKNIILNKYSCYEISIFNKTKNQIFVLYLGITNEEFLNFLITSSYPDNIIKYIKNKILLNEYNINNEIAIIYDTNTLEIIRSGFYGML
;
A
#
# COMPACT_ATOMS: atom_id res chain seq x y z
N MET A 1 -52.03 16.42 -10.96
CA MET A 1 -51.15 16.81 -12.10
C MET A 1 -50.25 18.01 -11.79
N LYS A 2 -50.77 19.19 -11.41
CA LYS A 2 -49.95 20.40 -11.11
C LYS A 2 -48.92 20.21 -9.98
N LEU A 3 -49.27 19.51 -8.90
CA LEU A 3 -48.35 19.23 -7.78
C LEU A 3 -47.19 18.31 -8.19
N ILE A 4 -47.45 17.30 -9.03
CA ILE A 4 -46.43 16.37 -9.53
C ILE A 4 -45.45 17.12 -10.43
N ILE A 5 -45.95 17.97 -11.33
CA ILE A 5 -45.12 18.81 -12.19
C ILE A 5 -44.25 19.75 -11.35
N LEU A 6 -44.80 20.37 -10.32
CA LEU A 6 -44.04 21.23 -9.40
C LEU A 6 -42.93 20.45 -8.68
N LEU A 7 -43.22 19.24 -8.17
CA LEU A 7 -42.22 18.39 -7.51
C LEU A 7 -41.10 17.97 -8.47
N ILE A 8 -41.43 17.65 -9.73
CA ILE A 8 -40.44 17.34 -10.77
C ILE A 8 -39.57 18.55 -11.07
N LEU A 9 -40.16 19.75 -11.21
CA LEU A 9 -39.39 20.98 -11.44
C LEU A 9 -38.46 21.31 -10.28
N ILE A 10 -38.91 21.14 -9.04
CA ILE A 10 -38.07 21.29 -7.84
C ILE A 10 -36.93 20.28 -7.85
N LEU A 11 -37.20 19.02 -8.19
CA LEU A 11 -36.18 17.98 -8.27
C LEU A 11 -35.13 18.30 -9.35
N ILE A 12 -35.55 18.72 -10.55
CA ILE A 12 -34.67 19.15 -11.63
C ILE A 12 -33.83 20.34 -11.20
N PHE A 13 -34.44 21.33 -10.54
CA PHE A 13 -33.73 22.51 -10.03
C PHE A 13 -32.66 22.12 -8.99
N ILE A 14 -32.98 21.21 -8.06
CA ILE A 14 -32.01 20.67 -7.10
C ILE A 14 -30.87 19.92 -7.81
N ILE A 15 -31.19 19.13 -8.85
CA ILE A 15 -30.17 18.44 -9.66
C ILE A 15 -29.26 19.45 -10.36
N ILE A 16 -29.80 20.51 -10.94
CA ILE A 16 -29.02 21.56 -11.60
C ILE A 16 -28.10 22.29 -10.61
N ILE A 17 -28.61 22.67 -9.43
CA ILE A 17 -27.78 23.25 -8.36
C ILE A 17 -26.64 22.31 -8.00
N ARG A 18 -26.93 21.02 -7.85
CA ARG A 18 -25.96 20.00 -7.48
C ARG A 18 -24.90 19.78 -8.56
N LEU A 19 -25.28 19.73 -9.83
CA LEU A 19 -24.34 19.58 -10.96
C LEU A 19 -23.37 20.75 -11.08
N ASN A 20 -23.79 21.94 -10.66
CA ASN A 20 -22.95 23.15 -10.66
C ASN A 20 -22.16 23.35 -9.36
N TYR A 21 -22.35 22.48 -8.35
CA TYR A 21 -21.64 22.62 -7.08
C TYR A 21 -20.21 22.10 -7.18
N LYS A 22 -19.23 22.99 -6.99
CA LYS A 22 -17.82 22.62 -6.86
C LYS A 22 -17.41 22.67 -5.39
N SER A 23 -17.26 21.50 -4.77
CA SER A 23 -16.78 21.38 -3.39
C SER A 23 -15.34 21.91 -3.27
N LEU A 24 -15.05 22.59 -2.16
CA LEU A 24 -13.69 22.97 -1.76
C LEU A 24 -12.81 21.77 -1.42
N ASN A 25 -13.41 20.60 -1.15
CA ASN A 25 -12.66 19.36 -0.98
C ASN A 25 -12.26 18.73 -2.33
N LEU A 26 -12.70 19.29 -3.47
CA LEU A 26 -12.45 18.67 -4.79
C LEU A 26 -10.95 18.57 -5.13
N GLU A 27 -10.15 19.52 -4.64
CA GLU A 27 -8.72 19.61 -4.95
C GLU A 27 -7.85 18.95 -3.86
N LYS A 28 -8.47 18.41 -2.80
CA LYS A 28 -7.78 17.72 -1.70
C LYS A 28 -7.64 16.22 -1.98
N HIS A 29 -6.53 15.61 -1.58
CA HIS A 29 -6.13 14.20 -1.72
C HIS A 29 -7.26 13.21 -2.05
N LYS A 30 -7.30 12.73 -3.31
CA LYS A 30 -8.31 11.75 -3.80
C LYS A 30 -7.74 10.43 -4.27
N ASN A 31 -6.43 10.26 -4.16
CA ASN A 31 -5.75 9.11 -4.71
C ASN A 31 -5.62 7.99 -3.68
N SER A 32 -5.77 6.77 -4.19
CA SER A 32 -5.62 5.53 -3.41
C SER A 32 -4.20 5.27 -2.87
N SER A 33 -3.25 6.18 -3.10
CA SER A 33 -1.89 6.11 -2.58
C SER A 33 -1.75 6.71 -1.17
N SER A 34 -2.77 7.39 -0.66
CA SER A 34 -2.85 7.83 0.75
C SER A 34 -3.78 6.90 1.56
N LEU A 35 -3.43 6.66 2.82
CA LEU A 35 -4.29 6.00 3.82
C LEU A 35 -5.16 6.98 4.61
N TYR A 36 -4.88 8.27 4.44
CA TYR A 36 -5.42 9.33 5.25
C TYR A 36 -6.26 10.25 4.39
N ALA A 37 -7.30 10.80 5.01
CA ALA A 37 -8.15 11.84 4.47
C ALA A 37 -8.91 11.45 3.20
N HIS A 38 -9.69 10.37 3.25
CA HIS A 38 -10.68 10.03 2.23
C HIS A 38 -11.87 10.98 2.30
N PHE A 39 -11.89 11.99 1.42
CA PHE A 39 -12.81 13.13 1.53
C PHE A 39 -14.25 12.87 1.06
N SER A 40 -15.15 13.62 1.67
CA SER A 40 -16.53 13.85 1.23
C SER A 40 -16.61 15.08 0.32
N GLU A 41 -17.56 15.07 -0.62
CA GLU A 41 -17.99 16.29 -1.31
C GLU A 41 -18.54 17.36 -0.34
N ILE A 42 -19.02 16.96 0.85
CA ILE A 42 -19.55 17.86 1.86
C ILE A 42 -18.42 18.68 2.48
N ASP A 43 -18.53 19.99 2.29
CA ASP A 43 -17.67 21.05 2.82
C ASP A 43 -18.50 22.15 3.51
N SER A 44 -19.83 22.06 3.46
CA SER A 44 -20.77 22.93 4.16
C SER A 44 -22.04 22.16 4.59
N TYR A 45 -22.66 22.58 5.69
CA TYR A 45 -23.94 22.03 6.16
C TYR A 45 -25.10 22.57 5.31
N ASN A 46 -25.20 22.11 4.07
CA ASN A 46 -26.24 22.51 3.13
C ASN A 46 -27.14 21.32 2.76
N TYR A 47 -28.29 21.20 3.41
CA TYR A 47 -29.24 20.11 3.16
C TYR A 47 -29.93 20.18 1.78
N PHE A 48 -29.90 21.33 1.10
CA PHE A 48 -30.40 21.42 -0.27
C PHE A 48 -29.44 20.77 -1.27
N ILE A 49 -28.13 20.93 -1.05
CA ILE A 49 -27.08 20.35 -1.90
C ILE A 49 -26.80 18.90 -1.50
N PHE A 50 -26.84 18.61 -0.21
CA PHE A 50 -26.54 17.32 0.41
C PHE A 50 -27.73 16.77 1.21
N PRO A 51 -28.89 16.51 0.59
CA PRO A 51 -30.10 16.09 1.31
C PRO A 51 -29.92 14.78 2.08
N ARG A 52 -29.01 13.90 1.66
CA ARG A 52 -28.74 12.64 2.37
C ARG A 52 -28.14 12.85 3.77
N LEU A 53 -27.60 14.03 4.08
CA LEU A 53 -27.14 14.37 5.43
C LEU A 53 -28.24 14.22 6.50
N LEU A 54 -29.52 14.38 6.11
CA LEU A 54 -30.65 14.21 7.02
C LEU A 54 -30.79 12.78 7.57
N PHE A 55 -30.18 11.79 6.92
CA PHE A 55 -30.23 10.38 7.32
C PHE A 55 -28.98 9.93 8.09
N THR A 56 -28.14 10.88 8.48
CA THR A 56 -26.89 10.60 9.21
C THR A 56 -27.10 10.70 10.73
N HIS A 57 -26.16 10.14 11.47
CA HIS A 57 -26.15 9.99 12.92
C HIS A 57 -24.90 10.68 13.51
N PRO A 58 -24.79 12.02 13.41
CA PRO A 58 -23.61 12.76 13.87
C PRO A 58 -23.44 12.72 15.39
N GLN A 59 -22.20 12.57 15.83
CA GLN A 59 -21.77 12.76 17.21
C GLN A 59 -20.85 13.98 17.30
N LYS A 60 -21.08 14.85 18.29
CA LYS A 60 -20.31 16.09 18.48
C LYS A 60 -19.40 15.97 19.68
N PHE A 61 -18.13 16.34 19.49
CA PHE A 61 -17.10 16.34 20.51
C PHE A 61 -16.44 17.71 20.58
N LEU A 62 -16.10 18.14 21.80
CA LEU A 62 -15.27 19.30 22.06
C LEU A 62 -14.03 18.79 22.79
N VAL A 63 -12.87 18.85 22.13
CA VAL A 63 -11.60 18.35 22.67
C VAL A 63 -10.75 19.53 23.09
N LYS A 64 -10.47 19.63 24.38
CA LYS A 64 -9.73 20.71 25.00
C LYS A 64 -8.27 20.33 25.21
N LYS A 65 -7.45 21.32 25.54
CA LYS A 65 -6.08 21.11 26.02
C LYS A 65 -6.03 20.01 27.08
N GLY A 66 -5.16 19.02 26.88
CA GLY A 66 -5.00 17.89 27.79
C GLY A 66 -6.04 16.79 27.62
N GLU A 67 -6.76 16.76 26.51
CA GLU A 67 -7.66 15.67 26.14
C GLU A 67 -7.19 15.03 24.83
N SER A 68 -7.48 13.73 24.68
CA SER A 68 -7.35 13.01 23.41
C SER A 68 -8.69 12.44 22.99
N ILE A 69 -9.00 12.45 21.69
CA ILE A 69 -10.17 11.80 21.14
C ILE A 69 -9.74 10.58 20.33
N TYR A 70 -10.27 9.42 20.68
CA TYR A 70 -10.13 8.22 19.87
C TYR A 70 -11.09 8.28 18.68
N ILE A 71 -10.54 8.10 17.48
CA ILE A 71 -11.26 8.07 16.20
C ILE A 71 -11.11 6.66 15.66
N PRO A 72 -12.14 5.80 15.75
CA PRO A 72 -12.02 4.44 15.22
C PRO A 72 -11.84 4.48 13.70
N LYS A 73 -11.10 3.51 13.15
CA LYS A 73 -10.88 3.43 11.70
C LYS A 73 -12.19 3.52 10.90
N LYS A 74 -12.15 4.20 9.75
CA LYS A 74 -13.29 4.46 8.85
C LYS A 74 -14.39 5.35 9.42
N TRP A 75 -14.25 5.90 10.62
CA TRP A 75 -15.17 6.92 11.10
C TRP A 75 -14.94 8.22 10.35
N TRP A 76 -16.03 8.72 9.78
CA TRP A 76 -16.03 10.04 9.18
C TRP A 76 -15.92 11.09 10.28
N HIS A 77 -15.06 12.07 10.09
CA HIS A 77 -14.84 13.13 11.05
C HIS A 77 -14.58 14.45 10.35
N TRP A 78 -15.10 15.51 10.96
CA TRP A 78 -14.96 16.88 10.50
C TRP A 78 -14.44 17.71 11.67
N ILE A 79 -13.16 18.07 11.59
CA ILE A 79 -12.45 18.77 12.66
C ILE A 79 -12.34 20.24 12.30
N LYS A 80 -12.88 21.10 13.17
CA LYS A 80 -12.81 22.55 13.05
C LYS A 80 -12.08 23.13 14.25
N THR A 81 -11.27 24.14 13.97
CA THR A 81 -10.67 24.98 15.00
C THR A 81 -11.02 26.42 14.71
N THR A 82 -11.41 27.16 15.74
CA THR A 82 -11.80 28.57 15.61
C THR A 82 -10.66 29.53 15.95
N LYS A 83 -9.62 29.03 16.61
CA LYS A 83 -8.45 29.79 17.08
C LYS A 83 -7.17 28.95 16.90
N LYS A 84 -6.04 29.51 17.32
CA LYS A 84 -4.75 28.84 17.41
C LYS A 84 -4.86 27.49 18.11
N THR A 85 -4.31 26.43 17.51
CA THR A 85 -4.25 25.09 18.11
C THR A 85 -2.91 24.41 17.87
N PHE A 86 -2.53 23.56 18.81
CA PHE A 86 -1.43 22.61 18.68
C PHE A 86 -1.99 21.22 19.04
N ALA A 87 -1.92 20.27 18.12
CA ALA A 87 -2.36 18.91 18.35
C ALA A 87 -1.40 17.88 17.76
N ILE A 88 -1.43 16.69 18.33
CA ILE A 88 -0.70 15.52 17.85
C ILE A 88 -1.72 14.45 17.53
N ASN A 89 -1.68 13.92 16.32
CA ASN A 89 -2.48 12.77 15.97
C ASN A 89 -1.59 11.53 15.92
N PHE A 90 -2.07 10.42 16.47
CA PHE A 90 -1.42 9.12 16.39
C PHE A 90 -2.26 8.22 15.48
N TRP A 91 -1.63 7.50 14.54
CA TRP A 91 -2.28 6.44 13.77
C TRP A 91 -1.70 5.09 14.13
N PHE A 92 -2.59 4.12 14.33
CA PHE A 92 -2.24 2.79 14.79
C PHE A 92 -3.33 1.79 14.39
N ASN A 93 -3.05 0.50 14.61
CA ASN A 93 -4.03 -0.56 14.49
C ASN A 93 -4.40 -1.04 15.90
N ASN A 94 -5.59 -0.70 16.37
CA ASN A 94 -6.04 -1.14 17.69
C ASN A 94 -6.39 -2.63 17.65
N LYS A 95 -5.79 -3.43 18.54
CA LYS A 95 -6.15 -4.85 18.66
C LYS A 95 -7.50 -5.07 19.33
N ASN A 96 -7.93 -4.11 20.15
CA ASN A 96 -9.24 -4.15 20.76
C ASN A 96 -10.28 -3.68 19.73
N ASN A 97 -11.36 -4.44 19.56
CA ASN A 97 -12.46 -4.07 18.67
C ASN A 97 -13.33 -2.96 19.31
N ILE A 98 -12.82 -1.72 19.28
CA ILE A 98 -13.57 -0.55 19.71
C ILE A 98 -14.14 0.14 18.49
N ASN A 99 -15.46 0.20 18.43
CA ASN A 99 -16.17 0.73 17.28
C ASN A 99 -16.74 2.12 17.49
N ASN A 100 -16.62 2.70 18.69
CA ASN A 100 -17.18 4.01 19.01
C ASN A 100 -16.09 5.00 19.44
N PRO A 101 -16.18 6.27 19.04
CA PRO A 101 -15.28 7.32 19.48
C PRO A 101 -15.48 7.64 20.97
N PHE A 102 -14.41 8.06 21.65
CA PHE A 102 -14.45 8.46 23.06
C PHE A 102 -13.30 9.40 23.41
N ILE A 103 -13.52 10.24 24.43
CA ILE A 103 -12.48 11.14 24.97
C ILE A 103 -11.68 10.42 26.06
N LEU A 104 -10.37 10.59 26.02
CA LEU A 104 -9.42 10.30 27.07
C LEU A 104 -9.01 11.60 27.77
N THR A 105 -9.06 11.59 29.09
CA THR A 105 -8.59 12.70 29.93
C THR A 105 -7.18 12.41 30.46
N ASN A 106 -6.32 13.43 30.52
CA ASN A 106 -4.95 13.37 31.08
C ASN A 106 -3.89 12.56 30.29
N PRO A 107 -3.76 12.71 28.96
CA PRO A 107 -2.56 12.26 28.27
C PRO A 107 -1.37 13.10 28.78
N ILE A 108 -0.41 12.48 29.48
CA ILE A 108 0.78 13.18 29.96
C ILE A 108 1.71 13.42 28.76
N ILE A 109 1.49 14.52 28.05
CA ILE A 109 2.39 15.02 27.00
C ILE A 109 2.85 16.42 27.42
N ASN A 110 4.07 16.50 27.93
CA ASN A 110 4.67 17.78 28.33
C ASN A 110 5.64 18.25 27.25
N ILE A 111 5.15 19.12 26.36
CA ILE A 111 5.92 19.70 25.27
C ILE A 111 6.14 21.17 25.58
N ASP A 112 7.40 21.59 25.61
CA ASP A 112 7.76 23.00 25.57
C ASP A 112 7.66 23.50 24.12
N ILE A 113 6.55 24.16 23.78
CA ILE A 113 6.31 24.71 22.45
C ILE A 113 7.36 25.78 22.09
N ASN A 114 7.86 26.54 23.08
CA ASN A 114 8.84 27.61 22.84
C ASN A 114 10.19 27.05 22.38
N SER A 115 10.47 25.77 22.64
CA SER A 115 11.66 25.11 22.09
C SER A 115 11.69 25.15 20.56
N LEU A 116 10.54 25.32 19.90
CA LEU A 116 10.43 25.40 18.44
C LEU A 116 10.61 26.82 17.89
N ASP A 117 10.74 27.86 18.72
CA ASP A 117 10.69 29.27 18.30
C ASP A 117 11.64 29.62 17.14
N ASN A 118 12.83 29.03 17.14
CA ASN A 118 13.87 29.31 16.15
C ASN A 118 13.83 28.37 14.93
N GLU A 119 12.88 27.44 14.88
CA GLU A 119 12.78 26.49 13.78
C GLU A 119 12.25 27.14 12.51
N ASN A 120 12.86 26.77 11.39
CA ASN A 120 12.29 27.04 10.08
C ASN A 120 11.19 26.03 9.80
N VAL A 121 10.07 26.50 9.26
CA VAL A 121 8.89 25.70 8.98
C VAL A 121 8.35 25.99 7.60
N THR A 122 7.75 24.99 6.98
CA THR A 122 6.89 25.15 5.81
C THR A 122 5.45 25.22 6.27
N VAL A 123 4.80 26.35 6.01
CA VAL A 123 3.39 26.60 6.33
C VAL A 123 2.56 26.32 5.09
N TRP A 124 1.56 25.47 5.23
CA TRP A 124 0.59 25.16 4.17
C TRP A 124 -0.60 26.09 4.24
N ASN A 125 -1.19 26.42 3.09
CA ASN A 125 -2.36 27.27 2.96
C ASN A 125 -3.45 26.53 2.18
N SER A 126 -4.55 26.23 2.89
CA SER A 126 -5.61 25.37 2.37
C SER A 126 -6.54 26.03 1.37
N LEU A 127 -6.46 27.35 1.20
CA LEU A 127 -7.32 28.06 0.25
C LEU A 127 -6.79 27.96 -1.19
N ASN A 128 -5.46 28.06 -1.34
CA ASN A 128 -4.82 28.10 -2.65
C ASN A 128 -4.00 26.85 -2.96
N ASN A 129 -3.98 25.87 -2.04
CA ASN A 129 -3.19 24.65 -2.14
C ASN A 129 -1.68 24.94 -2.36
N ASP A 130 -1.15 25.94 -1.64
CA ASP A 130 0.24 26.40 -1.74
C ASP A 130 0.96 26.32 -0.39
N SER A 131 2.27 26.57 -0.40
CA SER A 131 3.09 26.56 0.80
C SER A 131 4.18 27.62 0.78
N GLU A 132 4.55 28.09 1.97
CA GLU A 132 5.57 29.11 2.16
C GLU A 132 6.53 28.73 3.29
N LYS A 133 7.81 29.11 3.17
CA LYS A 133 8.75 29.02 4.28
C LYS A 133 8.50 30.15 5.28
N ASN A 134 8.61 29.85 6.56
CA ASN A 134 8.43 30.79 7.65
C ASN A 134 9.31 30.43 8.85
N ASN A 135 9.37 31.32 9.84
CA ASN A 135 9.87 30.99 11.17
C ASN A 135 8.68 30.53 12.04
N PHE A 136 8.90 29.51 12.87
CA PHE A 136 7.86 28.93 13.71
C PHE A 136 7.19 29.98 14.59
N LYS A 137 7.95 30.75 15.38
CA LYS A 137 7.41 31.75 16.32
C LYS A 137 6.59 32.81 15.62
N VAL A 138 7.07 33.28 14.46
CA VAL A 138 6.37 34.29 13.64
C VAL A 138 5.04 33.75 13.16
N PHE A 139 5.03 32.57 12.55
CA PHE A 139 3.78 31.94 12.08
C PHE A 139 2.83 31.62 13.24
N TYR A 140 3.33 31.02 14.31
CA TYR A 140 2.54 30.53 15.43
C TYR A 140 1.73 31.66 16.09
N ASN A 141 2.26 32.88 16.09
CA ASN A 141 1.60 34.07 16.64
C ASN A 141 0.80 34.89 15.61
N SER A 142 0.79 34.50 14.33
CA SER A 142 0.26 35.31 13.23
C SER A 142 -1.27 35.37 13.13
N LYS A 143 -2.00 34.46 13.80
CA LYS A 143 -3.47 34.34 13.72
C LYS A 143 -4.02 34.22 12.30
N LYS A 144 -3.24 33.64 11.38
CA LYS A 144 -3.66 33.47 9.98
C LYS A 144 -4.59 32.27 9.87
N ASP A 145 -5.81 32.52 9.39
CA ASP A 145 -6.78 31.49 9.08
C ASP A 145 -6.34 30.65 7.87
N ASN A 146 -6.79 29.39 7.84
CA ASN A 146 -6.56 28.42 6.78
C ASN A 146 -5.08 28.10 6.52
N LYS A 147 -4.19 28.52 7.42
CA LYS A 147 -2.76 28.23 7.39
C LYS A 147 -2.35 27.33 8.54
N TYR A 148 -1.54 26.31 8.25
CA TYR A 148 -1.10 25.34 9.25
C TYR A 148 0.24 24.69 8.94
N ILE A 149 0.87 24.15 9.98
CA ILE A 149 2.05 23.29 9.91
C ILE A 149 1.58 21.86 10.11
N ILE A 150 2.04 20.96 9.23
CA ILE A 150 1.81 19.52 9.32
C ILE A 150 3.14 18.78 9.14
N THR A 151 3.32 17.67 9.85
CA THR A 151 4.53 16.80 9.76
C THR A 151 4.21 15.40 9.21
N LEU A 152 3.18 15.27 8.36
CA LEU A 152 2.72 13.99 7.83
C LEU A 152 3.50 13.62 6.57
N ASP A 153 4.37 12.62 6.66
CA ASP A 153 5.36 12.29 5.61
C ASP A 153 4.76 11.95 4.23
N ASN A 154 3.48 11.53 4.18
CA ASN A 154 2.75 11.20 2.94
C ASN A 154 1.92 12.36 2.35
N TYR A 155 1.96 13.55 2.96
CA TYR A 155 1.38 14.78 2.40
C TYR A 155 2.48 15.51 1.63
N ASP A 156 2.19 16.17 0.51
CA ASP A 156 3.16 16.69 -0.49
C ASP A 156 4.36 17.48 0.07
N LEU A 157 4.28 17.94 1.33
CA LEU A 157 5.29 18.73 2.01
C LEU A 157 5.58 18.31 3.46
N GLY A 158 4.97 17.25 4.00
CA GLY A 158 5.13 16.94 5.43
C GLY A 158 6.57 16.62 5.84
N MET A 159 7.37 16.05 4.93
CA MET A 159 8.82 15.87 5.11
C MET A 159 9.57 17.19 5.31
N SER A 160 9.04 18.31 4.81
CA SER A 160 9.65 19.64 4.94
C SER A 160 9.64 20.17 6.37
N ASN A 161 8.80 19.60 7.25
CA ASN A 161 8.74 19.91 8.67
C ASN A 161 9.28 18.76 9.54
N SER A 162 10.12 17.88 8.98
CA SER A 162 10.73 16.76 9.71
C SER A 162 11.59 17.20 10.89
N ASN A 163 12.16 18.42 10.86
CA ASN A 163 12.84 19.04 11.99
C ASN A 163 11.92 19.18 13.22
N ILE A 164 10.68 19.61 13.02
CA ILE A 164 9.67 19.71 14.10
C ILE A 164 9.37 18.32 14.67
N LYS A 165 9.10 17.34 13.78
CA LYS A 165 8.82 15.95 14.19
C LYS A 165 9.98 15.38 15.01
N ASN A 166 11.22 15.52 14.53
CA ASN A 166 12.42 15.02 15.21
C ASN A 166 12.68 15.69 16.55
N LYS A 167 12.49 17.01 16.65
CA LYS A 167 12.72 17.77 17.89
C LYS A 167 11.70 17.44 18.98
N LEU A 168 10.47 17.13 18.59
CA LEU A 168 9.40 16.76 19.51
C LEU A 168 9.42 15.26 19.87
N LYS A 169 10.02 14.40 19.04
CA LYS A 169 10.08 12.94 19.23
C LYS A 169 10.41 12.50 20.67
N PRO A 170 11.38 13.10 21.40
CA PRO A 170 11.70 12.68 22.77
C PRO A 170 10.58 12.91 23.79
N TYR A 171 9.66 13.84 23.50
CA TYR A 171 8.58 14.26 24.39
C TYR A 171 7.23 13.61 24.05
N ILE A 172 7.14 12.95 22.89
CA ILE A 172 5.90 12.35 22.40
C ILE A 172 5.86 10.88 22.85
N LYS A 173 4.96 10.61 23.79
CA LYS A 173 4.58 9.26 24.21
C LYS A 173 3.14 9.01 23.80
N PHE A 174 2.86 7.77 23.38
CA PHE A 174 1.49 7.35 23.12
C PHE A 174 0.65 7.47 24.41
N PRO A 175 -0.53 8.09 24.38
CA PRO A 175 -1.42 8.12 25.54
C PRO A 175 -2.03 6.74 25.80
N GLU A 176 -1.40 5.99 26.70
CA GLU A 176 -1.88 4.66 27.10
C GLU A 176 -3.25 4.73 27.78
N ASN A 177 -4.08 3.73 27.51
CA ASN A 177 -5.38 3.57 28.14
C ASN A 177 -5.81 2.10 28.09
N ASP A 178 -6.54 1.61 29.10
CA ASP A 178 -7.01 0.21 29.17
C ASP A 178 -7.83 -0.24 27.96
N LYS A 179 -8.49 0.70 27.28
CA LYS A 179 -9.28 0.44 26.07
C LYS A 179 -8.39 0.29 24.82
N ILE A 180 -7.20 0.88 24.80
CA ILE A 180 -6.34 0.93 23.61
C ILE A 180 -5.16 -0.02 23.79
N ASN A 181 -5.04 -1.00 22.89
CA ASN A 181 -3.91 -1.93 22.89
C ASN A 181 -3.06 -1.70 21.63
N VAL A 182 -1.90 -1.08 21.83
CA VAL A 182 -0.89 -0.81 20.80
C VAL A 182 0.39 -1.60 21.10
N ASN A 183 0.95 -2.25 20.08
CA ASN A 183 2.21 -3.00 20.17
C ASN A 183 3.46 -2.09 20.14
N ASN A 184 3.35 -0.82 20.56
CA ASN A 184 4.33 0.25 20.28
C ASN A 184 4.55 0.53 18.77
N GLU A 185 3.67 0.03 17.90
CA GLU A 185 3.67 0.30 16.47
C GLU A 185 2.62 1.38 16.15
N TYR A 186 3.04 2.63 16.19
CA TYR A 186 2.21 3.78 15.81
C TYR A 186 3.04 4.80 15.02
N ASP A 187 2.38 5.50 14.10
CA ASP A 187 2.91 6.75 13.54
C ASP A 187 2.26 7.92 14.27
N TYR A 188 2.91 9.08 14.24
CA TYR A 188 2.32 10.31 14.72
C TYR A 188 2.65 11.47 13.80
N ASN A 189 1.79 12.46 13.81
CA ASN A 189 2.07 13.73 13.19
C ASN A 189 1.58 14.89 14.04
N VAL A 190 2.17 16.05 13.79
CA VAL A 190 1.88 17.28 14.49
C VAL A 190 1.06 18.18 13.59
N TRP A 191 0.01 18.78 14.14
CA TRP A 191 -0.90 19.72 13.49
C TRP A 191 -0.91 21.02 14.26
N ILE A 192 -0.50 22.12 13.62
CA ILE A 192 -0.40 23.43 14.26
C ILE A 192 -1.11 24.48 13.41
N SER A 193 -2.16 25.09 13.94
CA SER A 193 -2.86 26.21 13.29
C SER A 193 -2.63 27.49 14.08
N SER A 194 -2.41 28.61 13.40
CA SER A 194 -2.31 29.92 14.07
C SER A 194 -3.67 30.62 14.18
N GLY A 195 -4.58 30.39 13.23
CA GLY A 195 -5.98 30.85 13.24
C GLY A 195 -6.98 29.71 13.05
N LYS A 196 -8.12 30.04 12.43
CA LYS A 196 -9.18 29.09 12.07
C LYS A 196 -8.64 28.03 11.10
N HIS A 197 -9.04 26.78 11.29
CA HIS A 197 -8.74 25.71 10.36
C HIS A 197 -9.91 24.74 10.25
N ASP A 198 -10.11 24.20 9.06
CA ASP A 198 -11.16 23.24 8.74
C ASP A 198 -10.54 22.10 7.93
N THR A 199 -10.57 20.88 8.47
CA THR A 199 -9.99 19.73 7.78
C THR A 199 -10.77 19.33 6.53
N GLY A 200 -12.05 19.69 6.44
CA GLY A 200 -13.03 19.00 5.59
C GLY A 200 -13.52 17.70 6.24
N LEU A 201 -14.67 17.20 5.77
CA LEU A 201 -15.23 15.92 6.21
C LEU A 201 -14.51 14.77 5.48
N HIS A 202 -13.91 13.86 6.23
CA HIS A 202 -13.14 12.72 5.70
C HIS A 202 -13.14 11.55 6.67
N TYR A 203 -12.62 10.40 6.26
CA TYR A 203 -12.24 9.30 7.14
C TYR A 203 -10.80 8.87 6.87
N ASP A 204 -10.21 8.17 7.84
CA ASP A 204 -8.91 7.51 7.71
C ASP A 204 -9.08 5.99 7.72
N ASP A 205 -8.16 5.27 7.06
CA ASP A 205 -8.16 3.80 7.02
C ASP A 205 -7.70 3.13 8.33
N GLU A 206 -7.18 3.91 9.26
CA GLU A 206 -6.57 3.46 10.52
C GLU A 206 -7.21 4.13 11.74
N ASP A 207 -6.98 3.54 12.91
CA ASP A 207 -7.41 4.15 14.17
C ASP A 207 -6.58 5.40 14.44
N GLY A 208 -7.27 6.47 14.84
CA GLY A 208 -6.69 7.75 15.20
C GLY A 208 -6.78 8.01 16.70
N LEU A 209 -5.78 8.68 17.26
CA LEU A 209 -5.86 9.29 18.58
C LEU A 209 -5.37 10.73 18.49
N LEU A 210 -6.29 11.69 18.48
CA LEU A 210 -5.98 13.10 18.33
C LEU A 210 -5.89 13.77 19.70
N THR A 211 -4.69 14.17 20.10
CA THR A 211 -4.38 14.80 21.39
C THR A 211 -4.17 16.30 21.24
N VAL A 212 -4.90 17.11 22.01
CA VAL A 212 -4.79 18.58 21.96
C VAL A 212 -3.80 19.06 23.04
N ILE A 213 -2.71 19.68 22.60
CA ILE A 213 -1.64 20.22 23.46
C ILE A 213 -1.92 21.68 23.81
N GLU A 214 -2.46 22.45 22.85
CA GLU A 214 -2.92 23.83 23.06
C GLU A 214 -4.18 24.10 22.24
N GLY A 215 -5.10 24.88 22.82
CA GLY A 215 -6.33 25.30 22.17
C GLY A 215 -7.48 24.30 22.33
N ILE A 216 -8.41 24.34 21.38
CA ILE A 216 -9.65 23.55 21.40
C ILE A 216 -9.96 23.11 19.96
N LYS A 217 -10.42 21.87 19.79
CA LYS A 217 -10.95 21.35 18.52
C LYS A 217 -12.42 20.97 18.68
N GLU A 218 -13.24 21.42 17.74
CA GLU A 218 -14.64 20.99 17.58
C GLU A 218 -14.68 19.90 16.53
N ILE A 219 -15.26 18.75 16.87
CA ILE A 219 -15.25 17.58 16.00
C ILE A 219 -16.65 17.03 15.85
N ILE A 220 -17.06 16.80 14.61
CA ILE A 220 -18.31 16.11 14.30
C ILE A 220 -17.94 14.80 13.62
N MET A 221 -18.40 13.69 14.18
CA MET A 221 -18.10 12.36 13.68
C MET A 221 -19.35 11.62 13.25
N PHE A 222 -19.23 10.77 12.25
CA PHE A 222 -20.30 9.93 11.76
C PHE A 222 -19.81 8.48 11.67
N PRO A 223 -20.65 7.50 12.07
CA PRO A 223 -20.28 6.10 12.00
C PRO A 223 -20.07 5.66 10.54
N PRO A 224 -19.25 4.62 10.29
CA PRO A 224 -19.05 4.08 8.94
C PRO A 224 -20.34 3.65 8.23
N SER A 225 -21.40 3.30 8.98
CA SER A 225 -22.73 2.98 8.45
C SER A 225 -23.36 4.15 7.68
N ASP A 226 -22.92 5.38 7.93
CA ASP A 226 -23.44 6.59 7.28
C ASP A 226 -22.73 6.90 5.97
N SER A 227 -21.66 6.18 5.60
CA SER A 227 -20.83 6.50 4.42
C SER A 227 -21.65 6.73 3.14
N LYS A 228 -22.72 5.96 2.92
CA LYS A 228 -23.62 6.10 1.75
C LYS A 228 -24.40 7.43 1.69
N TYR A 229 -24.51 8.12 2.82
CA TYR A 229 -25.16 9.41 2.97
C TYR A 229 -24.19 10.59 2.93
N LEU A 230 -22.89 10.32 3.06
CA LEU A 230 -21.84 11.33 3.22
C LEU A 230 -21.10 11.63 1.92
N TYR A 231 -21.67 11.31 0.75
CA TYR A 231 -21.13 11.72 -0.56
C TYR A 231 -19.60 11.52 -0.70
N PRO A 232 -19.07 10.32 -0.42
CA PRO A 232 -17.65 10.03 -0.54
C PRO A 232 -17.18 10.25 -1.97
N TYR A 233 -15.98 10.80 -2.14
CA TYR A 233 -15.29 10.65 -3.42
C TYR A 233 -14.92 9.17 -3.64
N ASP A 234 -15.06 8.73 -4.89
CA ASP A 234 -14.75 7.36 -5.28
C ASP A 234 -13.22 7.18 -5.36
N VAL A 235 -12.62 6.62 -4.32
CA VAL A 235 -11.19 6.31 -4.29
C VAL A 235 -10.99 4.94 -4.92
N LYS A 236 -10.57 4.95 -6.18
CA LYS A 236 -10.23 3.73 -6.93
C LYS A 236 -8.73 3.54 -7.02
N TYR A 237 -8.30 2.30 -6.81
CA TYR A 237 -6.94 1.85 -7.13
C TYR A 237 -6.79 1.77 -8.64
N LYS A 238 -6.07 2.74 -9.23
CA LYS A 238 -5.89 2.89 -10.69
C LYS A 238 -5.32 1.63 -11.36
N TRP A 239 -4.59 0.81 -10.61
CA TRP A 239 -3.95 -0.42 -11.10
C TRP A 239 -4.86 -1.64 -11.11
N ILE A 240 -6.06 -1.64 -10.49
CA ILE A 240 -6.92 -2.83 -10.45
C ILE A 240 -7.50 -3.18 -11.83
N ASN A 241 -7.92 -2.18 -12.60
CA ASN A 241 -8.66 -2.38 -13.85
C ASN A 241 -7.73 -2.44 -15.08
N LYS A 242 -6.62 -3.16 -14.98
CA LYS A 242 -5.72 -3.36 -16.13
C LYS A 242 -6.25 -4.43 -17.06
N GLU A 243 -5.80 -4.34 -18.31
CA GLU A 243 -6.09 -5.36 -19.32
C GLU A 243 -5.49 -6.70 -18.93
N SER A 244 -6.23 -7.77 -19.18
CA SER A 244 -5.78 -9.13 -18.95
C SER A 244 -4.84 -9.55 -20.07
N ARG A 245 -3.65 -10.04 -19.70
CA ARG A 245 -2.58 -10.38 -20.66
C ARG A 245 -1.91 -11.68 -20.27
N LYS A 246 -1.50 -12.46 -21.27
CA LYS A 246 -0.51 -13.52 -21.09
C LYS A 246 0.87 -12.89 -21.13
N PHE A 247 1.71 -13.21 -20.14
CA PHE A 247 2.99 -12.57 -19.96
C PHE A 247 3.98 -13.56 -19.32
N LYS A 248 5.18 -13.68 -19.88
CA LYS A 248 6.29 -14.38 -19.23
C LYS A 248 7.05 -13.39 -18.36
N TYR A 249 6.92 -13.52 -17.05
CA TYR A 249 7.39 -12.52 -16.07
C TYR A 249 8.91 -12.47 -16.00
N ASN A 250 9.57 -13.61 -15.82
CA ASN A 250 11.03 -13.66 -15.72
C ASN A 250 11.75 -13.33 -17.03
N SER A 251 11.20 -13.70 -18.20
CA SER A 251 11.75 -13.30 -19.50
C SER A 251 11.24 -11.94 -19.97
N TYR A 252 10.39 -11.31 -19.17
CA TYR A 252 9.81 -10.00 -19.43
C TYR A 252 9.14 -9.89 -20.82
N THR A 253 8.34 -10.89 -21.19
CA THR A 253 7.78 -11.01 -22.54
C THR A 253 6.26 -10.94 -22.52
N ASP A 254 5.70 -9.90 -23.15
CA ASP A 254 4.25 -9.80 -23.36
C ASP A 254 3.84 -10.70 -24.53
N ILE A 255 2.96 -11.66 -24.26
CA ILE A 255 2.44 -12.59 -25.28
C ILE A 255 1.21 -11.98 -25.96
N GLY A 256 0.43 -11.17 -25.25
CA GLY A 256 -0.74 -10.49 -25.79
C GLY A 256 -1.98 -10.52 -24.89
N LEU A 257 -3.02 -9.83 -25.38
CA LEU A 257 -4.29 -9.65 -24.71
C LEU A 257 -5.11 -10.94 -24.63
N VAL A 258 -5.80 -11.11 -23.51
CA VAL A 258 -6.78 -12.17 -23.28
C VAL A 258 -8.03 -11.61 -22.60
N SER A 259 -9.15 -12.33 -22.70
CA SER A 259 -10.38 -12.00 -21.96
C SER A 259 -10.31 -12.51 -20.52
N GLY A 260 -11.20 -11.98 -19.67
CA GLY A 260 -11.32 -12.41 -18.28
C GLY A 260 -10.60 -11.50 -17.30
N ILE A 261 -10.26 -12.03 -16.12
CA ILE A 261 -9.67 -11.25 -15.03
C ILE A 261 -8.19 -10.95 -15.27
N SER A 262 -7.74 -9.78 -14.81
CA SER A 262 -6.37 -9.35 -14.95
C SER A 262 -5.49 -9.88 -13.83
N SER A 263 -4.19 -9.91 -14.08
CA SER A 263 -3.18 -10.16 -13.05
C SER A 263 -3.25 -9.14 -11.91
N SER A 264 -3.55 -7.87 -12.21
CA SER A 264 -3.69 -6.85 -11.17
C SER A 264 -4.95 -7.00 -10.32
N MET A 265 -6.04 -7.56 -10.87
CA MET A 265 -7.21 -7.96 -10.08
C MET A 265 -6.87 -9.13 -9.15
N LEU A 266 -6.03 -10.08 -9.59
CA LEU A 266 -5.53 -11.13 -8.70
C LEU A 266 -4.68 -10.53 -7.56
N LEU A 267 -3.77 -9.60 -7.86
CA LEU A 267 -3.02 -8.87 -6.81
C LEU A 267 -3.97 -8.25 -5.79
N TYR A 268 -5.00 -7.54 -6.26
CA TYR A 268 -6.01 -6.96 -5.39
C TYR A 268 -6.67 -8.00 -4.48
N GLU A 269 -7.08 -9.15 -5.02
CA GLU A 269 -7.68 -10.22 -4.21
C GLU A 269 -6.73 -10.76 -3.12
N THR A 270 -5.41 -10.74 -3.37
CA THR A 270 -4.43 -11.11 -2.33
C THR A 270 -4.34 -10.07 -1.21
N CYS A 271 -4.47 -8.77 -1.49
CA CYS A 271 -4.20 -7.69 -0.53
C CYS A 271 -5.41 -6.80 -0.16
N LYS A 272 -6.62 -7.08 -0.65
CA LYS A 272 -7.81 -6.21 -0.48
C LYS A 272 -8.20 -5.88 0.97
N ASN A 273 -7.78 -6.71 1.92
CA ASN A 273 -8.02 -6.51 3.35
C ASN A 273 -6.87 -5.77 4.05
N ASN A 274 -5.84 -5.37 3.31
CA ASN A 274 -4.66 -4.71 3.83
C ASN A 274 -4.46 -3.35 3.14
N VAL A 275 -5.09 -2.32 3.73
CA VAL A 275 -5.06 -0.94 3.25
C VAL A 275 -3.63 -0.41 3.08
N ARG A 276 -2.73 -0.69 4.04
CA ARG A 276 -1.31 -0.28 3.97
C ARG A 276 -0.61 -0.86 2.74
N VAL A 277 -0.79 -2.15 2.49
CA VAL A 277 -0.25 -2.81 1.29
C VAL A 277 -0.83 -2.20 0.02
N LEU A 278 -2.16 -2.00 -0.04
CA LEU A 278 -2.83 -1.38 -1.18
C LEU A 278 -2.31 0.04 -1.47
N SER A 279 -2.16 0.86 -0.42
CA SER A 279 -1.62 2.22 -0.52
C SER A 279 -0.17 2.22 -1.01
N ASN A 280 0.69 1.36 -0.46
CA ASN A 280 2.08 1.26 -0.88
C ASN A 280 2.22 0.79 -2.34
N ILE A 281 1.40 -0.16 -2.78
CA ILE A 281 1.33 -0.57 -4.20
C ILE A 281 0.90 0.62 -5.05
N SER A 282 -0.13 1.37 -4.65
CA SER A 282 -0.56 2.57 -5.35
C SER A 282 0.52 3.65 -5.43
N LYS A 283 1.32 3.86 -4.37
CA LYS A 283 2.44 4.82 -4.40
C LYS A 283 3.48 4.43 -5.45
N LEU A 284 3.88 3.15 -5.49
CA LEU A 284 4.82 2.66 -6.51
C LEU A 284 4.22 2.77 -7.91
N TYR A 285 2.96 2.39 -8.04
CA TYR A 285 2.24 2.47 -9.31
C TYR A 285 2.17 3.90 -9.81
N GLU A 286 1.79 4.89 -8.99
CA GLU A 286 1.72 6.30 -9.41
C GLU A 286 3.11 6.89 -9.72
N LYS A 287 4.14 6.49 -8.96
CA LYS A 287 5.52 6.96 -9.18
C LYS A 287 6.13 6.44 -10.47
N PHE A 288 5.82 5.19 -10.83
CA PHE A 288 6.39 4.51 -11.98
C PHE A 288 5.37 4.21 -13.07
N ASP A 289 4.19 4.85 -13.01
CA ASP A 289 3.08 4.63 -13.95
C ASP A 289 3.61 4.77 -15.38
N LYS A 290 3.18 3.87 -16.27
CA LYS A 290 3.72 3.62 -17.63
C LYS A 290 5.01 2.78 -17.71
N LYS A 291 5.62 2.36 -16.59
CA LYS A 291 6.77 1.43 -16.58
C LYS A 291 6.39 0.01 -16.19
N LYS A 292 7.28 -0.90 -16.60
CA LYS A 292 7.09 -2.34 -16.71
C LYS A 292 6.91 -3.11 -15.37
N LEU A 293 5.93 -2.81 -14.50
CA LEU A 293 5.89 -3.37 -13.13
C LEU A 293 5.40 -4.84 -13.06
N ILE A 294 6.09 -5.65 -12.26
CA ILE A 294 5.72 -7.03 -11.90
C ILE A 294 5.48 -7.08 -10.39
N TRP A 295 4.60 -7.95 -9.92
CA TRP A 295 4.37 -8.20 -8.49
C TRP A 295 4.56 -9.68 -8.17
N GLY A 296 4.91 -9.97 -6.91
CA GLY A 296 4.98 -11.31 -6.37
C GLY A 296 4.23 -11.40 -5.03
N PHE A 297 3.44 -12.45 -4.86
CA PHE A 297 2.82 -12.80 -3.58
C PHE A 297 3.49 -14.05 -3.01
N LYS A 298 4.18 -13.88 -1.88
CA LYS A 298 5.09 -14.88 -1.32
C LYS A 298 4.58 -15.33 0.05
N LYS A 299 4.72 -16.63 0.28
CA LYS A 299 4.34 -17.33 1.51
C LYS A 299 5.58 -17.90 2.18
N ASN A 300 5.72 -17.68 3.47
CA ASN A 300 6.71 -18.31 4.34
C ASN A 300 5.99 -18.82 5.58
N LYS A 301 5.70 -20.12 5.64
CA LYS A 301 4.75 -20.69 6.61
C LYS A 301 3.43 -19.90 6.55
N ASP A 302 2.92 -19.39 7.65
CA ASP A 302 1.66 -18.62 7.69
C ASP A 302 1.83 -17.11 7.48
N ILE A 303 3.04 -16.67 7.12
CA ILE A 303 3.35 -15.26 6.88
C ILE A 303 3.33 -15.00 5.38
N TYR A 304 2.58 -13.98 4.98
CA TYR A 304 2.46 -13.53 3.59
C TYR A 304 3.16 -12.19 3.39
N ARG A 305 3.79 -12.02 2.23
CA ARG A 305 4.41 -10.75 1.82
C ARG A 305 4.18 -10.47 0.34
N TRP A 306 4.18 -9.19 0.01
CA TRP A 306 4.10 -8.72 -1.37
C TRP A 306 5.43 -8.08 -1.75
N GLU A 307 5.80 -8.21 -3.01
CA GLU A 307 7.00 -7.58 -3.54
C GLU A 307 6.67 -7.01 -4.92
N ILE A 308 7.07 -5.78 -5.19
CA ILE A 308 6.89 -5.14 -6.50
C ILE A 308 8.26 -5.01 -7.16
N TYR A 309 8.33 -5.25 -8.46
CA TYR A 309 9.54 -5.26 -9.26
C TYR A 309 9.42 -4.29 -10.43
N LEU A 310 10.46 -3.49 -10.64
CA LEU A 310 10.67 -2.68 -11.83
C LEU A 310 11.81 -3.28 -12.65
N TYR A 311 11.47 -3.78 -13.83
CA TYR A 311 12.44 -4.29 -14.80
C TYR A 311 12.99 -3.12 -15.63
N THR A 312 14.30 -2.94 -15.58
CA THR A 312 15.07 -1.96 -16.36
C THR A 312 15.90 -2.77 -17.36
N LEU A 313 15.48 -2.76 -18.64
CA LEU A 313 15.99 -3.66 -19.69
C LEU A 313 16.82 -2.93 -20.77
N ASP A 314 17.34 -1.76 -20.44
CA ASP A 314 18.23 -0.95 -21.28
C ASP A 314 19.70 -1.39 -21.06
N GLU A 315 20.65 -0.44 -21.09
CA GLU A 315 22.07 -0.72 -20.83
C GLU A 315 22.25 -1.10 -19.35
N ASN A 316 22.57 -2.38 -19.10
CA ASN A 316 22.67 -3.03 -17.78
C ASN A 316 21.31 -3.44 -17.19
N ILE A 317 20.85 -4.64 -17.58
CA ILE A 317 19.63 -5.27 -17.04
C ILE A 317 19.65 -5.23 -15.52
N ARG A 318 18.70 -4.51 -14.93
CA ARG A 318 18.54 -4.36 -13.48
C ARG A 318 17.08 -4.55 -13.10
N ILE A 319 16.85 -5.25 -12.00
CA ILE A 319 15.52 -5.41 -11.41
C ILE A 319 15.54 -4.68 -10.06
N THR A 320 14.83 -3.57 -9.95
CA THR A 320 14.61 -2.94 -8.64
C THR A 320 13.40 -3.55 -7.99
N SER A 321 13.51 -4.05 -6.77
CA SER A 321 12.41 -4.63 -6.01
C SER A 321 12.07 -3.77 -4.79
N TRP A 322 10.83 -3.90 -4.34
CA TRP A 322 10.32 -3.30 -3.13
C TRP A 322 9.48 -4.31 -2.37
N ASP A 323 9.97 -4.74 -1.20
CA ASP A 323 9.16 -5.49 -0.24
C ASP A 323 8.08 -4.57 0.32
N ILE A 324 6.83 -5.01 0.24
CA ILE A 324 5.67 -4.31 0.76
C ILE A 324 5.22 -5.02 2.02
N ASP A 325 5.42 -4.36 3.15
CA ASP A 325 5.01 -4.83 4.47
C ASP A 325 3.65 -4.21 4.88
N SER A 326 2.85 -5.05 5.51
CA SER A 326 1.66 -4.67 6.28
C SER A 326 1.96 -3.78 7.50
N SER A 327 3.15 -3.87 8.08
CA SER A 327 3.50 -3.21 9.35
C SER A 327 4.08 -1.80 9.18
N SER A 328 4.50 -1.43 7.96
CA SER A 328 5.31 -0.23 7.70
C SER A 328 4.83 0.57 6.48
N TYR A 329 4.95 1.90 6.56
CA TYR A 329 4.75 2.81 5.41
C TYR A 329 6.01 2.96 4.56
N ASN A 330 7.17 2.52 5.07
CA ASN A 330 8.42 2.62 4.37
C ASN A 330 8.52 1.49 3.35
N ILE A 331 8.61 1.88 2.10
CA ILE A 331 8.86 0.98 0.99
C ILE A 331 10.37 0.76 0.92
N SER A 332 10.86 -0.33 1.50
CA SER A 332 12.29 -0.68 1.39
C SER A 332 12.62 -1.02 -0.06
N ASN A 333 13.69 -0.43 -0.59
CA ASN A 333 14.16 -0.71 -1.94
C ASN A 333 15.39 -1.62 -1.92
N VAL A 334 15.42 -2.59 -2.81
CA VAL A 334 16.60 -3.42 -3.07
C VAL A 334 16.83 -3.42 -4.59
N GLU A 335 18.05 -3.14 -5.02
CA GLU A 335 18.40 -3.24 -6.44
C GLU A 335 19.04 -4.61 -6.68
N HIS A 336 18.43 -5.42 -7.54
CA HIS A 336 18.94 -6.72 -7.96
C HIS A 336 19.59 -6.58 -9.34
N TYR A 337 20.77 -7.17 -9.47
CA TYR A 337 21.57 -7.18 -10.69
C TYR A 337 21.83 -8.62 -11.07
N TYR A 338 21.39 -9.01 -12.27
CA TYR A 338 21.63 -10.35 -12.80
C TYR A 338 22.56 -10.25 -14.00
N TYR A 339 23.61 -11.07 -14.00
CA TYR A 339 24.66 -11.09 -15.01
C TYR A 339 24.71 -12.46 -15.68
N LYS A 340 25.23 -12.55 -16.91
CA LYS A 340 25.54 -13.85 -17.52
C LYS A 340 26.70 -14.47 -16.75
N TYR A 341 26.60 -15.74 -16.39
CA TYR A 341 27.54 -16.39 -15.49
C TYR A 341 29.02 -16.28 -15.95
N ASP A 342 29.23 -16.27 -17.28
CA ASP A 342 30.56 -16.24 -17.91
C ASP A 342 30.95 -14.88 -18.53
N LYS A 343 30.17 -13.80 -18.32
CA LYS A 343 30.47 -12.43 -18.84
C LYS A 343 29.95 -11.35 -17.90
N GLU A 344 30.73 -10.28 -17.67
CA GLU A 344 30.31 -9.14 -16.82
C GLU A 344 29.09 -8.36 -17.35
N TYR A 345 28.74 -8.49 -18.65
CA TYR A 345 27.62 -7.76 -19.27
C TYR A 345 26.85 -8.62 -20.30
N ILE A 346 25.54 -8.37 -20.43
CA ILE A 346 24.64 -8.99 -21.42
C ILE A 346 24.35 -7.95 -22.52
N ASN A 347 25.12 -7.98 -23.61
CA ASN A 347 24.82 -7.21 -24.84
C ASN A 347 24.30 -8.12 -25.98
N GLU A 348 23.95 -9.38 -25.67
CA GLU A 348 23.48 -10.39 -26.63
C GLU A 348 22.04 -10.81 -26.31
N ILE A 349 21.30 -11.26 -27.33
CA ILE A 349 19.99 -11.90 -27.15
C ILE A 349 20.15 -13.09 -26.19
N ILE A 350 19.34 -13.13 -25.13
CA ILE A 350 19.30 -14.25 -24.18
C ILE A 350 18.91 -15.52 -24.95
N SER A 351 19.85 -16.45 -25.10
CA SER A 351 19.60 -17.80 -25.59
C SER A 351 19.49 -18.78 -24.42
N LEU A 352 18.64 -19.80 -24.57
CA LEU A 352 18.50 -20.89 -23.62
C LEU A 352 19.48 -22.03 -23.97
N PRO A 353 20.08 -22.72 -22.98
CA PRO A 353 20.00 -22.46 -21.55
C PRO A 353 20.73 -21.16 -21.17
N PHE A 354 20.07 -20.32 -20.39
CA PHE A 354 20.68 -19.11 -19.86
C PHE A 354 21.23 -19.36 -18.47
N TRP A 355 22.53 -19.19 -18.31
CA TRP A 355 23.24 -19.27 -17.04
C TRP A 355 23.55 -17.87 -16.52
N GLY A 356 23.20 -17.60 -15.26
CA GLY A 356 23.45 -16.30 -14.65
C GLY A 356 23.92 -16.38 -13.20
N CYS A 357 24.36 -15.24 -12.69
CA CYS A 357 24.64 -14.98 -11.28
C CYS A 357 23.99 -13.65 -10.88
N GLY A 358 23.86 -13.41 -9.58
CA GLY A 358 23.10 -12.26 -9.06
C GLY A 358 23.82 -11.56 -7.93
N LYS A 359 23.76 -10.23 -7.92
CA LYS A 359 24.14 -9.38 -6.79
C LYS A 359 22.94 -8.53 -6.41
N TYR A 360 22.86 -8.14 -5.13
CA TYR A 360 21.87 -7.18 -4.70
C TYR A 360 22.52 -6.02 -3.95
N LYS A 361 21.97 -4.83 -4.11
CA LYS A 361 22.39 -3.62 -3.42
C LYS A 361 21.27 -3.17 -2.50
N LYS A 362 21.60 -3.00 -1.22
CA LYS A 362 20.70 -2.52 -0.17
C LYS A 362 21.44 -1.47 0.66
N ASP A 363 20.80 -0.34 0.92
CA ASP A 363 21.37 0.77 1.70
C ASP A 363 22.76 1.23 1.17
N ASN A 364 22.90 1.27 -0.16
CA ASN A 364 24.15 1.56 -0.88
C ASN A 364 25.30 0.56 -0.70
N VAL A 365 25.06 -0.59 -0.06
CA VAL A 365 26.03 -1.67 0.09
C VAL A 365 25.67 -2.81 -0.88
N LEU A 366 26.67 -3.33 -1.60
CA LEU A 366 26.53 -4.43 -2.56
C LEU A 366 26.83 -5.77 -1.87
N TYR A 367 26.00 -6.78 -2.13
CA TYR A 367 26.09 -8.12 -1.59
C TYR A 367 25.93 -9.14 -2.72
N ASP A 368 26.51 -10.33 -2.55
CA ASP A 368 26.25 -11.46 -3.44
C ASP A 368 24.84 -12.01 -3.17
N GLU A 369 24.00 -12.09 -4.22
CA GLU A 369 22.63 -12.60 -4.11
C GLU A 369 22.57 -14.09 -4.42
N SER A 370 22.91 -14.45 -5.66
CA SER A 370 22.87 -15.81 -6.17
C SER A 370 24.24 -16.20 -6.70
N LYS A 371 24.72 -17.36 -6.25
CA LYS A 371 25.99 -17.91 -6.74
C LYS A 371 25.87 -18.23 -8.22
N ILE A 372 24.81 -18.95 -8.58
CA ILE A 372 24.52 -19.37 -9.95
C ILE A 372 23.05 -19.75 -10.10
N PHE A 373 22.48 -19.50 -11.27
CA PHE A 373 21.20 -20.03 -11.69
C PHE A 373 21.20 -20.40 -13.16
N VAL A 374 20.22 -21.22 -13.54
CA VAL A 374 19.94 -21.57 -14.94
C VAL A 374 18.46 -21.44 -15.21
N ILE A 375 18.10 -21.04 -16.42
CA ILE A 375 16.76 -21.16 -16.97
C ILE A 375 16.85 -21.84 -18.34
N ASP A 376 15.94 -22.77 -18.60
CA ASP A 376 15.81 -23.44 -19.89
C ASP A 376 14.36 -23.92 -20.09
N THR A 377 14.02 -24.30 -21.31
CA THR A 377 12.81 -25.04 -21.64
C THR A 377 12.74 -26.35 -20.84
N TYR A 378 11.54 -26.78 -20.46
CA TYR A 378 11.34 -28.01 -19.70
C TYR A 378 12.03 -29.22 -20.36
N LYS A 379 11.88 -29.37 -21.68
CA LYS A 379 12.44 -30.50 -22.44
C LYS A 379 13.97 -30.52 -22.36
N SER A 380 14.63 -29.41 -22.67
CA SER A 380 16.10 -29.32 -22.61
C SER A 380 16.61 -29.47 -21.18
N PHE A 381 15.90 -28.89 -20.20
CA PHE A 381 16.23 -29.06 -18.78
C PHE A 381 16.18 -30.52 -18.34
N TYR A 382 15.14 -31.25 -18.77
CA TYR A 382 14.98 -32.67 -18.47
C TYR A 382 16.13 -33.50 -19.04
N GLU A 383 16.48 -33.28 -20.32
CA GLU A 383 17.57 -33.98 -21.01
C GLU A 383 18.94 -33.68 -20.38
N ASN A 384 19.14 -32.48 -19.85
CA ASN A 384 20.42 -32.02 -19.29
C ASN A 384 20.47 -31.98 -17.75
N TYR A 385 19.48 -32.56 -17.07
CA TYR A 385 19.27 -32.40 -15.62
C TYR A 385 20.53 -32.66 -14.80
N ASP A 386 21.20 -33.80 -15.02
CA ASP A 386 22.35 -34.20 -14.21
C ASP A 386 23.53 -33.21 -14.39
N ASN A 387 23.77 -32.75 -15.61
CA ASN A 387 24.81 -31.75 -15.91
C ASN A 387 24.48 -30.39 -15.27
N TYR A 388 23.21 -30.00 -15.28
CA TYR A 388 22.78 -28.71 -14.71
C TYR A 388 22.89 -28.72 -13.19
N MET A 389 22.41 -29.78 -12.54
CA MET A 389 22.53 -29.93 -11.09
C MET A 389 23.99 -29.95 -10.63
N LYS A 390 24.89 -30.56 -11.41
CA LYS A 390 26.33 -30.50 -11.14
C LYS A 390 26.86 -29.06 -11.16
N LYS A 391 26.56 -28.31 -12.23
CA LYS A 391 27.02 -26.92 -12.39
C LYS A 391 26.40 -25.97 -11.36
N LEU A 392 25.19 -26.27 -10.89
CA LEU A 392 24.51 -25.56 -9.79
C LEU A 392 25.06 -25.90 -8.39
N GLU A 393 26.10 -26.74 -8.27
CA GLU A 393 26.64 -27.25 -7.00
C GLU A 393 25.66 -28.14 -6.20
N PHE A 394 24.69 -28.76 -6.87
CA PHE A 394 23.69 -29.66 -6.28
C PHE A 394 23.90 -31.14 -6.63
N GLU A 395 25.11 -31.52 -7.06
CA GLU A 395 25.47 -32.90 -7.43
C GLU A 395 25.05 -33.92 -6.36
N ASN A 396 25.30 -33.62 -5.08
CA ASN A 396 25.05 -34.53 -3.96
C ASN A 396 23.56 -34.74 -3.63
N ILE A 397 22.67 -33.90 -4.16
CA ILE A 397 21.22 -33.96 -3.87
C ILE A 397 20.37 -34.19 -5.12
N LYS A 398 20.99 -34.23 -6.32
CA LYS A 398 20.27 -34.29 -7.60
C LYS A 398 19.28 -35.44 -7.68
N ASP A 399 19.65 -36.63 -7.22
CA ASP A 399 18.79 -37.81 -7.33
C ASP A 399 17.55 -37.70 -6.43
N LYS A 400 17.69 -37.07 -5.24
CA LYS A 400 16.57 -36.80 -4.32
C LYS A 400 15.59 -35.79 -4.92
N PHE A 401 16.10 -34.82 -5.67
CA PHE A 401 15.31 -33.72 -6.22
C PHE A 401 14.79 -33.96 -7.64
N LYS A 402 15.28 -34.95 -8.38
CA LYS A 402 14.92 -35.16 -9.80
C LYS A 402 13.41 -35.26 -10.01
N ASN A 403 12.75 -36.15 -9.29
CA ASN A 403 11.29 -36.32 -9.36
C ASN A 403 10.53 -35.16 -8.69
N ILE A 404 11.08 -34.59 -7.61
CA ILE A 404 10.48 -33.44 -6.91
C ILE A 404 10.43 -32.22 -7.82
N ILE A 405 11.39 -32.07 -8.73
CA ILE A 405 11.47 -30.93 -9.63
C ILE A 405 10.70 -31.21 -10.91
N LEU A 406 11.06 -32.29 -11.62
CA LEU A 406 10.59 -32.52 -12.99
C LEU A 406 9.13 -32.95 -13.05
N ASN A 407 8.62 -33.69 -12.05
CA ASN A 407 7.26 -34.26 -12.12
C ASN A 407 6.22 -33.46 -11.32
N LYS A 408 6.61 -32.32 -10.73
CA LYS A 408 5.75 -31.60 -9.79
C LYS A 408 4.68 -30.75 -10.47
N TYR A 409 5.05 -30.02 -11.52
CA TYR A 409 4.16 -29.15 -12.28
C TYR A 409 4.53 -29.18 -13.76
N SER A 410 3.51 -29.27 -14.60
CA SER A 410 3.67 -29.09 -16.05
C SER A 410 3.93 -27.62 -16.37
N CYS A 411 5.06 -27.31 -17.01
CA CYS A 411 5.48 -25.94 -17.33
C CYS A 411 6.23 -25.86 -18.66
N TYR A 412 6.38 -24.64 -19.19
CA TYR A 412 7.14 -24.38 -20.42
C TYR A 412 8.65 -24.28 -20.17
N GLU A 413 9.04 -23.58 -19.10
CA GLU A 413 10.42 -23.33 -18.70
C GLU A 413 10.60 -23.66 -17.22
N ILE A 414 11.79 -24.16 -16.86
CA ILE A 414 12.23 -24.36 -15.47
C ILE A 414 13.43 -23.48 -15.21
N SER A 415 13.46 -22.87 -14.03
CA SER A 415 14.67 -22.22 -13.51
C SER A 415 15.03 -22.72 -12.12
N ILE A 416 16.33 -22.95 -11.89
CA ILE A 416 16.87 -23.29 -10.57
C ILE A 416 17.93 -22.28 -10.16
N PHE A 417 17.81 -21.77 -8.92
CA PHE A 417 18.82 -20.91 -8.31
C PHE A 417 19.50 -21.62 -7.14
N ASN A 418 20.83 -21.56 -7.12
CA ASN A 418 21.63 -21.79 -5.91
C ASN A 418 22.04 -20.42 -5.34
N LYS A 419 21.34 -20.00 -4.28
CA LYS A 419 21.55 -18.67 -3.68
C LYS A 419 21.62 -18.63 -2.16
N THR A 420 21.00 -19.59 -1.48
CA THR A 420 21.01 -19.65 -0.01
C THR A 420 21.48 -21.02 0.43
N LYS A 421 22.38 -21.06 1.41
CA LYS A 421 22.89 -22.31 1.96
C LYS A 421 21.73 -23.19 2.42
N ASN A 422 21.82 -24.49 2.13
CA ASN A 422 20.82 -25.51 2.43
C ASN A 422 19.44 -25.28 1.79
N GLN A 423 19.36 -24.49 0.71
CA GLN A 423 18.10 -24.25 0.00
C GLN A 423 18.26 -24.39 -1.50
N ILE A 424 17.23 -24.91 -2.15
CA ILE A 424 17.11 -24.94 -3.61
C ILE A 424 15.84 -24.21 -4.02
N PHE A 425 15.99 -23.24 -4.91
CA PHE A 425 14.90 -22.42 -5.43
C PHE A 425 14.54 -22.94 -6.80
N VAL A 426 13.29 -23.34 -6.98
CA VAL A 426 12.76 -23.92 -8.21
C VAL A 426 11.62 -23.05 -8.70
N LEU A 427 11.74 -22.52 -9.90
CA LEU A 427 10.71 -21.71 -10.55
C LEU A 427 10.14 -22.50 -11.73
N TYR A 428 8.81 -22.50 -11.83
CA TYR A 428 8.06 -23.09 -12.93
C TYR A 428 7.37 -21.97 -13.69
N LEU A 429 7.71 -21.84 -14.98
CA LEU A 429 7.25 -20.74 -15.81
C LEU A 429 6.31 -21.23 -16.90
N GLY A 430 5.21 -20.51 -17.11
CA GLY A 430 4.19 -20.90 -18.08
C GLY A 430 3.44 -22.17 -17.68
N ILE A 431 3.10 -22.30 -16.39
CA ILE A 431 2.24 -23.38 -15.90
C ILE A 431 0.79 -23.19 -16.39
N THR A 432 0.03 -24.29 -16.44
CA THR A 432 -1.41 -24.23 -16.76
C THR A 432 -2.20 -23.66 -15.58
N ASN A 433 -3.44 -23.22 -15.83
CA ASN A 433 -4.31 -22.70 -14.78
C ASN A 433 -4.74 -23.78 -13.77
N GLU A 434 -4.86 -25.03 -14.23
CA GLU A 434 -5.10 -26.19 -13.37
C GLU A 434 -3.92 -26.45 -12.44
N GLU A 435 -2.70 -26.40 -12.98
CA GLU A 435 -1.47 -26.54 -12.19
C GLU A 435 -1.29 -25.38 -11.21
N PHE A 436 -1.66 -24.16 -11.61
CA PHE A 436 -1.64 -23.01 -10.71
C PHE A 436 -2.64 -23.18 -9.54
N LEU A 437 -3.86 -23.63 -9.82
CA LEU A 437 -4.84 -23.93 -8.77
C LEU A 437 -4.34 -25.06 -7.86
N ASN A 438 -3.77 -26.12 -8.42
CA ASN A 438 -3.17 -27.22 -7.67
C ASN A 438 -2.02 -26.72 -6.76
N PHE A 439 -1.17 -25.82 -7.27
CA PHE A 439 -0.12 -25.18 -6.49
C PHE A 439 -0.68 -24.40 -5.29
N LEU A 440 -1.74 -23.60 -5.49
CA LEU A 440 -2.36 -22.85 -4.41
C LEU A 440 -2.92 -23.78 -3.31
N ILE A 441 -3.58 -24.88 -3.72
CA ILE A 441 -4.15 -25.87 -2.80
C ILE A 441 -3.06 -26.60 -2.03
N THR A 442 -2.10 -27.20 -2.74
CA THR A 442 -1.03 -28.02 -2.12
C THR A 442 -0.08 -27.21 -1.26
N SER A 443 0.12 -25.92 -1.59
CA SER A 443 0.92 -24.99 -0.79
C SER A 443 0.09 -24.29 0.29
N SER A 444 -1.19 -24.65 0.48
CA SER A 444 -2.11 -24.12 1.49
C SER A 444 -2.22 -22.59 1.48
N TYR A 445 -2.41 -21.98 0.31
CA TYR A 445 -2.71 -20.55 0.20
C TYR A 445 -4.12 -20.23 0.76
N PRO A 446 -4.45 -18.96 1.06
CA PRO A 446 -5.72 -18.59 1.65
C PRO A 446 -6.94 -19.09 0.85
N ASP A 447 -7.90 -19.69 1.54
CA ASP A 447 -9.12 -20.28 0.95
C ASP A 447 -9.91 -19.32 0.07
N ASN A 448 -9.96 -18.03 0.43
CA ASN A 448 -10.64 -17.02 -0.36
C ASN A 448 -9.99 -16.84 -1.74
N ILE A 449 -8.66 -16.90 -1.83
CA ILE A 449 -7.93 -16.82 -3.09
C ILE A 449 -8.15 -18.10 -3.90
N ILE A 450 -8.06 -19.28 -3.27
CA ILE A 450 -8.29 -20.57 -3.93
C ILE A 450 -9.71 -20.62 -4.51
N LYS A 451 -10.73 -20.26 -3.73
CA LYS A 451 -12.14 -20.24 -4.18
C LYS A 451 -12.35 -19.23 -5.30
N TYR A 452 -11.73 -18.06 -5.21
CA TYR A 452 -11.79 -17.04 -6.26
C TYR A 452 -11.22 -17.57 -7.58
N ILE A 453 -9.98 -18.09 -7.57
CA ILE A 453 -9.32 -18.65 -8.76
C ILE A 453 -10.11 -19.83 -9.32
N LYS A 454 -10.53 -20.78 -8.47
CA LYS A 454 -11.32 -21.94 -8.89
C LYS A 454 -12.59 -21.52 -9.61
N ASN A 455 -13.33 -20.54 -9.08
CA ASN A 455 -14.54 -20.02 -9.71
C ASN A 455 -14.22 -19.38 -11.07
N LYS A 456 -13.18 -18.54 -11.14
CA LYS A 456 -12.78 -17.87 -12.38
C LYS A 456 -12.31 -18.85 -13.47
N ILE A 457 -11.65 -19.94 -13.10
CA ILE A 457 -11.31 -21.03 -14.02
C ILE A 457 -12.59 -21.72 -14.53
N LEU A 458 -13.52 -22.07 -13.64
CA LEU A 458 -14.79 -22.72 -14.01
C LEU A 458 -15.65 -21.88 -14.96
N LEU A 459 -15.61 -20.55 -14.80
CA LEU A 459 -16.31 -19.59 -15.66
C LEU A 459 -15.55 -19.25 -16.95
N ASN A 460 -14.38 -19.85 -17.20
CA ASN A 460 -13.49 -19.51 -18.32
C ASN A 460 -13.07 -18.02 -18.34
N GLU A 461 -12.97 -17.41 -17.16
CA GLU A 461 -12.57 -16.02 -16.95
C GLU A 461 -11.12 -15.88 -16.46
N TYR A 462 -10.41 -16.99 -16.21
CA TYR A 462 -9.02 -16.97 -15.79
C TYR A 462 -8.13 -17.43 -16.97
N ASN A 463 -7.79 -16.50 -17.87
CA ASN A 463 -7.04 -16.82 -19.10
C ASN A 463 -5.60 -16.27 -19.14
N ILE A 464 -5.15 -15.69 -18.02
CA ILE A 464 -3.75 -15.30 -17.81
C ILE A 464 -2.91 -16.54 -17.49
N ASN A 465 -1.58 -16.40 -17.53
CA ASN A 465 -0.65 -17.44 -17.08
C ASN A 465 0.09 -16.95 -15.83
N ASN A 466 0.48 -17.87 -14.95
CA ASN A 466 1.28 -17.54 -13.76
C ASN A 466 2.67 -18.16 -13.84
N GLU A 467 3.59 -17.59 -13.08
CA GLU A 467 4.85 -18.23 -12.73
C GLU A 467 4.85 -18.47 -11.22
N ILE A 468 5.39 -19.62 -10.80
CA ILE A 468 5.45 -20.01 -9.38
C ILE A 468 6.89 -20.26 -8.98
N ALA A 469 7.21 -19.99 -7.72
CA ALA A 469 8.49 -20.30 -7.10
C ALA A 469 8.26 -21.19 -5.88
N ILE A 470 9.10 -22.20 -5.70
CA ILE A 470 9.10 -23.11 -4.56
C ILE A 470 10.52 -23.24 -4.04
N ILE A 471 10.67 -23.07 -2.74
CA ILE A 471 11.97 -23.11 -2.06
C ILE A 471 11.95 -24.29 -1.11
N TYR A 472 12.82 -25.25 -1.38
CA TYR A 472 12.97 -26.44 -0.56
C TYR A 472 14.17 -26.32 0.35
N ASP A 473 14.06 -26.86 1.56
CA ASP A 473 15.22 -27.19 2.38
C ASP A 473 15.92 -28.42 1.79
N THR A 474 17.22 -28.33 1.52
CA THR A 474 17.93 -29.43 0.85
C THR A 474 18.19 -30.64 1.75
N ASN A 475 18.04 -30.49 3.07
CA ASN A 475 18.28 -31.57 4.03
C ASN A 475 16.99 -32.36 4.30
N THR A 476 15.89 -31.64 4.52
CA THR A 476 14.58 -32.22 4.88
C THR A 476 13.67 -32.46 3.68
N LEU A 477 13.95 -31.83 2.53
CA LEU A 477 13.10 -31.82 1.32
C LEU A 477 11.76 -31.09 1.51
N GLU A 478 11.55 -30.43 2.65
CA GLU A 478 10.33 -29.69 2.93
C GLU A 478 10.28 -28.35 2.19
N ILE A 479 9.07 -27.90 1.83
CA ILE A 479 8.84 -26.57 1.28
C ILE A 479 8.92 -25.55 2.41
N ILE A 480 9.93 -24.68 2.37
CA ILE A 480 10.08 -23.60 3.35
C ILE A 480 9.29 -22.37 2.92
N ARG A 481 9.34 -22.05 1.62
CA ARG A 481 8.73 -20.85 1.04
C ARG A 481 8.15 -21.15 -0.32
N SER A 482 7.12 -20.41 -0.69
CA SER A 482 6.54 -20.44 -2.03
C SER A 482 6.13 -19.04 -2.46
N GLY A 483 5.91 -18.83 -3.75
CA GLY A 483 5.42 -17.57 -4.28
C GLY A 483 4.84 -17.72 -5.66
N PHE A 484 4.03 -16.76 -6.07
CA PHE A 484 3.59 -16.64 -7.45
C PHE A 484 3.59 -15.17 -7.88
N TYR A 485 3.64 -14.97 -9.19
CA TYR A 485 3.93 -13.68 -9.79
C TYR A 485 2.88 -13.28 -10.82
N GLY A 486 2.82 -11.98 -11.06
CA GLY A 486 1.90 -11.34 -11.99
C GLY A 486 2.41 -9.99 -12.48
N MET A 487 1.87 -9.50 -13.59
CA MET A 487 2.08 -8.12 -14.05
C MET A 487 1.13 -7.17 -13.32
N LEU A 488 1.63 -5.98 -12.96
CA LEU A 488 0.86 -4.92 -12.31
C LEU A 488 0.30 -3.91 -13.31
#